data_AF-A0A0F7S4X3-F1
#
_entry.id   AF-A0A0F7S4X3-F1
#
_cell.length_a   1.000
_cell.length_b   1.000
_cell.length_c   1.000
_cell.angle_alpha   90.00
_cell.angle_beta   90.00
_cell.angle_gamma   90.00
#
_symmetry.space_group_name_H-M   'P 1'
#
loop_
_entity.id
_entity.type
_entity.pdbx_description
1 polymer ?
#
loop_
_entity_poly.entity_id
_entity_poly.type
_entity_poly.pdbx_seq_one_letter_code
_entity_poly.pdbx_strand_id
1 'polypeptide(L)'
;MTTPQPNNRVIVYGYPASPFYQKITTLLDHYGVEWTLVDVSPVMPRPQLSKLLGITYRRIPVVFVDGQGYIDTTAAAHALERAFGGGSGSKALFRQFPALQLQLAISWSEAVLFRLGAGHLFQAPLNKQFIEDRKQFMPGTSFDSEAMKAKVPFVRSQLVANLQTIERHLQEQQGSKFLFGETVQYLDLSVYMSLNWVQTQLRTGDDLLPTVTAKTAKQDWSKYPFPRTLEWLARVREYLEQHRVKPVKLTAEQAAEVILQQAEKDRQQVEDALKISKDDPLVKAGWISGEKGQKVSVTPVDTGRVPQLGQIVGLDAASVTIKVGVPGGKALLATFPRANFDIRAQDGAKL
;
A
#
# COMPACT_ATOMS: atom_id res chain seq x y z
N MET A 1 15.80 -31.72 -15.22
CA MET A 1 15.48 -31.52 -13.78
C MET A 1 14.57 -30.32 -13.71
N THR A 2 13.31 -30.52 -13.37
CA THR A 2 12.32 -29.44 -13.24
C THR A 2 12.67 -28.60 -12.02
N THR A 3 13.19 -27.40 -12.26
CA THR A 3 13.28 -26.36 -11.24
C THR A 3 11.88 -26.20 -10.63
N PRO A 4 11.71 -26.25 -9.29
CA PRO A 4 10.41 -25.95 -8.69
C PRO A 4 10.01 -24.56 -9.18
N GLN A 5 8.89 -24.47 -9.90
CA GLN A 5 8.42 -23.19 -10.38
C GLN A 5 8.10 -22.32 -9.16
N PRO A 6 8.70 -21.12 -9.03
CA PRO A 6 8.28 -20.20 -7.99
C PRO A 6 6.78 -19.94 -8.15
N ASN A 7 6.06 -19.87 -7.03
CA ASN A 7 4.65 -19.49 -7.01
C ASN A 7 4.52 -18.02 -7.47
N ASN A 8 4.49 -17.81 -8.78
CA ASN A 8 4.37 -16.50 -9.40
C ASN A 8 2.91 -16.00 -9.43
N ARG A 9 2.04 -16.54 -8.56
CA ARG A 9 0.68 -16.02 -8.42
C ARG A 9 0.69 -14.60 -7.89
N VAL A 10 1.65 -14.25 -7.03
CA VAL A 10 1.81 -12.89 -6.50
C VAL A 10 3.14 -12.30 -6.94
N ILE A 11 3.09 -11.17 -7.65
CA ILE A 11 4.27 -10.41 -8.07
C ILE A 11 4.17 -8.98 -7.54
N VAL A 12 5.19 -8.50 -6.85
CA VAL A 12 5.24 -7.18 -6.24
C VAL A 12 6.39 -6.37 -6.82
N TYR A 13 6.06 -5.25 -7.44
CA TYR A 13 7.04 -4.24 -7.86
C TYR A 13 7.23 -3.24 -6.72
N GLY A 14 8.42 -3.20 -6.12
CA GLY A 14 8.66 -2.38 -4.94
C GLY A 14 10.13 -2.29 -4.54
N TYR A 15 10.39 -1.64 -3.41
CA TYR A 15 11.73 -1.58 -2.81
C TYR A 15 11.64 -1.63 -1.29
N PRO A 16 12.57 -2.31 -0.59
CA PRO A 16 12.47 -2.57 0.85
C PRO A 16 12.32 -1.33 1.75
N ALA A 17 12.93 -0.20 1.39
CA ALA A 17 12.86 1.01 2.20
C ALA A 17 11.51 1.76 2.12
N SER A 18 10.57 1.33 1.27
CA SER A 18 9.23 1.95 1.21
C SER A 18 8.35 1.41 2.34
N PRO A 19 7.73 2.28 3.17
CA PRO A 19 6.79 1.82 4.20
C PRO A 19 5.57 1.15 3.59
N PHE A 20 5.02 1.68 2.48
CA PHE A 20 3.89 1.04 1.79
C PHE A 20 4.24 -0.31 1.18
N TYR A 21 5.51 -0.53 0.80
CA TYR A 21 6.00 -1.86 0.42
C TYR A 21 6.02 -2.78 1.64
N GLN A 22 6.54 -2.31 2.79
CA GLN A 22 6.53 -3.06 4.03
C GLN A 22 5.11 -3.50 4.43
N LYS A 23 4.11 -2.63 4.27
CA LYS A 23 2.70 -3.00 4.49
C LYS A 23 2.27 -4.19 3.62
N ILE A 24 2.57 -4.18 2.32
CA ILE A 24 2.21 -5.32 1.46
C ILE A 24 2.96 -6.59 1.89
N THR A 25 4.24 -6.49 2.24
CA THR A 25 4.99 -7.67 2.67
C THR A 25 4.50 -8.22 4.00
N THR A 26 4.05 -7.38 4.95
CA THR A 26 3.46 -7.88 6.20
C THR A 26 2.14 -8.61 5.99
N LEU A 27 1.34 -8.20 5.00
CA LEU A 27 0.16 -8.97 4.59
C LEU A 27 0.56 -10.34 4.01
N LEU A 28 1.57 -10.38 3.15
CA LEU A 28 2.06 -11.61 2.54
C LEU A 28 2.67 -12.57 3.56
N ASP A 29 3.43 -12.05 4.54
CA ASP A 29 3.92 -12.79 5.69
C ASP A 29 2.76 -13.42 6.47
N HIS A 30 1.74 -12.61 6.82
CA HIS A 30 0.54 -13.10 7.50
C HIS A 30 -0.13 -14.27 6.75
N TYR A 31 -0.43 -14.08 5.46
CA TYR A 31 -1.05 -15.13 4.65
C TYR A 31 -0.13 -16.35 4.45
N GLY A 32 1.18 -16.20 4.63
CA GLY A 32 2.16 -17.28 4.44
C GLY A 32 2.28 -17.70 2.98
N VAL A 33 2.18 -16.73 2.07
CA VAL A 33 2.12 -16.96 0.61
C VAL A 33 3.47 -16.67 0.01
N GLU A 34 4.06 -17.64 -0.69
CA GLU A 34 5.24 -17.41 -1.54
C GLU A 34 4.93 -16.39 -2.64
N TRP A 35 5.84 -15.46 -2.86
CA TRP A 35 5.64 -14.34 -3.76
C TRP A 35 6.96 -13.91 -4.42
N THR A 36 6.81 -13.18 -5.53
CA THR A 36 7.92 -12.72 -6.34
C THR A 36 8.12 -11.21 -6.21
N LEU A 37 9.35 -10.79 -5.92
CA LEU A 37 9.77 -9.40 -5.90
C LEU A 37 10.40 -9.00 -7.24
N VAL A 38 9.99 -7.84 -7.73
CA VAL A 38 10.68 -7.10 -8.79
C VAL A 38 11.15 -5.78 -8.21
N ASP A 39 12.48 -5.62 -8.10
CA ASP A 39 13.08 -4.41 -7.55
C ASP A 39 12.81 -3.21 -8.49
N VAL A 40 12.38 -2.08 -7.90
CA VAL A 40 12.18 -0.83 -8.63
C VAL A 40 12.89 0.35 -7.96
N SER A 41 13.22 1.36 -8.77
CA SER A 41 13.83 2.58 -8.26
C SER A 41 12.91 3.31 -7.26
N PRO A 42 13.45 3.87 -6.16
CA PRO A 42 12.67 4.70 -5.24
C PRO A 42 12.19 6.01 -5.86
N VAL A 43 12.82 6.46 -6.95
CA VAL A 43 12.52 7.69 -7.70
C VAL A 43 12.14 7.38 -9.15
N MET A 44 11.48 8.31 -9.83
CA MET A 44 11.18 8.18 -11.27
C MET A 44 12.45 8.34 -12.14
N PRO A 45 12.48 7.77 -13.37
CA PRO A 45 11.46 6.95 -14.02
C PRO A 45 11.48 5.46 -13.61
N ARG A 46 10.37 4.75 -13.83
CA ARG A 46 10.25 3.29 -13.66
C ARG A 46 9.86 2.59 -14.97
N PRO A 47 10.77 2.47 -15.95
CA PRO A 47 10.48 1.89 -17.26
C PRO A 47 10.00 0.43 -17.20
N GLN A 48 10.38 -0.33 -16.17
CA GLN A 48 9.90 -1.69 -15.96
C GLN A 48 8.38 -1.79 -15.78
N LEU A 49 7.73 -0.73 -15.32
CA LEU A 49 6.27 -0.65 -15.20
C LEU A 49 5.68 -0.01 -16.45
N SER A 50 6.19 1.17 -16.85
CA SER A 50 5.57 1.93 -17.93
C SER A 50 5.79 1.34 -19.31
N LYS A 51 7.00 0.82 -19.60
CA LYS A 51 7.33 0.24 -20.91
C LYS A 51 6.90 -1.21 -21.03
N LEU A 52 6.99 -2.01 -19.96
CA LEU A 52 6.69 -3.45 -20.06
C LEU A 52 5.24 -3.80 -19.74
N LEU A 53 4.54 -2.98 -18.94
CA LEU A 53 3.20 -3.27 -18.42
C LEU A 53 2.20 -2.13 -18.66
N GLY A 54 2.61 -1.03 -19.31
CA GLY A 54 1.75 0.12 -19.56
C GLY A 54 1.36 0.91 -18.29
N ILE A 55 1.97 0.60 -17.13
CA ILE A 55 1.63 1.23 -15.86
C ILE A 55 2.44 2.52 -15.69
N THR A 56 1.76 3.68 -15.80
CA THR A 56 2.31 5.01 -15.60
C THR A 56 2.12 5.53 -14.18
N TYR A 57 1.27 4.88 -13.39
CA TYR A 57 1.08 5.18 -11.97
C TYR A 57 2.43 5.24 -11.24
N ARG A 58 2.72 6.37 -10.61
CA ARG A 58 4.06 6.66 -10.08
C ARG A 58 4.29 6.30 -8.62
N ARG A 59 3.30 5.76 -7.89
CA ARG A 59 3.54 5.24 -6.53
C ARG A 59 3.85 3.76 -6.60
N ILE A 60 4.45 3.27 -5.53
CA ILE A 60 4.80 1.87 -5.32
C ILE A 60 4.39 1.49 -3.89
N PRO A 61 4.15 0.22 -3.60
CA PRO A 61 4.24 -0.92 -4.50
C PRO A 61 3.12 -1.00 -5.53
N VAL A 62 3.34 -1.75 -6.59
CA VAL A 62 2.30 -2.25 -7.51
C VAL A 62 2.27 -3.77 -7.38
N VAL A 63 1.09 -4.36 -7.18
CA VAL A 63 0.92 -5.78 -6.91
C VAL A 63 0.12 -6.43 -8.02
N PHE A 64 0.55 -7.60 -8.47
CA PHE A 64 -0.19 -8.44 -9.40
C PHE A 64 -0.58 -9.73 -8.68
N VAL A 65 -1.83 -10.15 -8.86
CA VAL A 65 -2.33 -11.45 -8.41
C VAL A 65 -2.97 -12.15 -9.60
N ASP A 66 -2.45 -13.31 -9.97
CA ASP A 66 -2.92 -14.13 -11.10
C ASP A 66 -3.07 -13.27 -12.39
N GLY A 67 -2.02 -12.50 -12.72
CA GLY A 67 -1.98 -11.61 -13.90
C GLY A 67 -2.80 -10.32 -13.81
N GLN A 68 -3.64 -10.14 -12.79
CA GLN A 68 -4.44 -8.92 -12.59
C GLN A 68 -3.65 -7.89 -11.78
N GLY A 69 -3.59 -6.64 -12.25
CA GLY A 69 -2.92 -5.54 -11.56
C GLY A 69 -3.81 -4.90 -10.49
N TYR A 70 -3.25 -4.70 -9.31
CA TYR A 70 -3.88 -4.00 -8.19
C TYR A 70 -3.00 -2.81 -7.79
N ILE A 71 -3.49 -1.63 -8.12
CA ILE A 71 -2.76 -0.37 -8.00
C ILE A 71 -3.22 0.33 -6.72
N ASP A 72 -2.27 0.78 -5.91
CA ASP A 72 -2.45 1.20 -4.51
C ASP A 72 -2.55 0.03 -3.50
N THR A 73 -2.05 0.25 -2.28
CA THR A 73 -2.04 -0.80 -1.25
C THR A 73 -3.43 -1.19 -0.76
N THR A 74 -4.43 -0.32 -0.94
CA THR A 74 -5.84 -0.59 -0.63
C THR A 74 -6.40 -1.67 -1.57
N ALA A 75 -6.22 -1.49 -2.89
CA ALA A 75 -6.67 -2.47 -3.87
C ALA A 75 -5.91 -3.79 -3.72
N ALA A 76 -4.60 -3.71 -3.51
CA ALA A 76 -3.77 -4.89 -3.29
C ALA A 76 -4.17 -5.66 -2.03
N ALA A 77 -4.46 -4.98 -0.91
CA ALA A 77 -4.88 -5.63 0.32
C ALA A 77 -6.19 -6.43 0.15
N HIS A 78 -7.19 -5.85 -0.52
CA HIS A 78 -8.43 -6.57 -0.82
C HIS A 78 -8.20 -7.76 -1.77
N ALA A 79 -7.31 -7.62 -2.75
CA ALA A 79 -6.98 -8.72 -3.66
C ALA A 79 -6.34 -9.89 -2.90
N LEU A 80 -5.38 -9.59 -2.01
CA LEU A 80 -4.71 -10.59 -1.19
C LEU A 80 -5.67 -11.25 -0.19
N GLU A 81 -6.55 -10.49 0.48
CA GLU A 81 -7.58 -11.06 1.36
C GLU A 81 -8.50 -12.01 0.59
N ARG A 82 -9.00 -11.61 -0.59
CA ARG A 82 -9.87 -12.48 -1.40
C ARG A 82 -9.15 -13.75 -1.86
N ALA A 83 -7.87 -13.65 -2.19
CA ALA A 83 -7.10 -14.77 -2.69
C ALA A 83 -6.64 -15.74 -1.59
N PHE A 84 -6.37 -15.24 -0.38
CA PHE A 84 -5.63 -15.99 0.65
C PHE A 84 -6.18 -15.90 2.08
N GLY A 85 -7.18 -15.05 2.34
CA GLY A 85 -7.80 -14.92 3.67
C GLY A 85 -8.82 -16.02 3.99
N GLY A 86 -9.46 -16.62 2.98
CA GLY A 86 -10.45 -17.70 3.12
C GLY A 86 -9.85 -19.11 3.23
N GLY A 87 -10.70 -20.10 3.56
CA GLY A 87 -10.35 -21.53 3.56
C GLY A 87 -10.35 -22.22 4.94
N SER A 88 -10.00 -23.52 4.96
CA SER A 88 -9.83 -24.29 6.20
C SER A 88 -8.60 -23.77 6.96
N GLY A 89 -8.83 -23.19 8.15
CA GLY A 89 -7.79 -22.47 8.89
C GLY A 89 -7.69 -20.97 8.57
N SER A 90 -8.77 -20.35 8.08
CA SER A 90 -8.90 -18.94 7.66
C SER A 90 -7.92 -17.98 8.32
N LYS A 91 -7.20 -17.24 7.46
CA LYS A 91 -6.29 -16.15 7.81
C LYS A 91 -6.91 -14.80 7.46
N ALA A 92 -8.23 -14.66 7.64
CA ALA A 92 -8.92 -13.43 7.30
C ALA A 92 -8.44 -12.28 8.19
N LEU A 93 -7.94 -11.20 7.58
CA LEU A 93 -7.55 -9.98 8.29
C LEU A 93 -8.73 -9.03 8.50
N PHE A 94 -9.76 -9.16 7.66
CA PHE A 94 -10.95 -8.30 7.69
C PHE A 94 -12.10 -8.99 8.44
N ARG A 95 -11.99 -9.13 9.77
CA ARG A 95 -12.98 -9.82 10.60
C ARG A 95 -13.90 -8.87 11.39
N GLN A 96 -13.37 -8.11 12.32
CA GLN A 96 -14.18 -7.22 13.17
C GLN A 96 -14.28 -5.83 12.54
N PHE A 97 -15.49 -5.42 12.15
CA PHE A 97 -15.73 -4.11 11.52
C PHE A 97 -14.84 -3.86 10.28
N PRO A 98 -14.81 -4.76 9.30
CA PRO A 98 -13.86 -4.70 8.18
C PRO A 98 -13.93 -3.39 7.39
N ALA A 99 -15.14 -2.86 7.17
CA ALA A 99 -15.32 -1.58 6.50
C ALA A 99 -14.72 -0.39 7.30
N LEU A 100 -14.87 -0.39 8.63
CA LEU A 100 -14.29 0.64 9.49
C LEU A 100 -12.77 0.53 9.57
N GLN A 101 -12.24 -0.70 9.67
CA GLN A 101 -10.79 -0.93 9.65
C GLN A 101 -10.16 -0.41 8.36
N LEU A 102 -10.79 -0.66 7.20
CA LEU A 102 -10.32 -0.16 5.93
C LEU A 102 -10.30 1.38 5.91
N GLN A 103 -11.39 2.02 6.36
CA GLN A 103 -11.44 3.48 6.40
C GLN A 103 -10.39 4.07 7.35
N LEU A 104 -10.17 3.46 8.51
CA LEU A 104 -9.11 3.90 9.44
C LEU A 104 -7.70 3.66 8.88
N ALA A 105 -7.48 2.58 8.14
CA ALA A 105 -6.20 2.39 7.45
C ALA A 105 -5.92 3.54 6.47
N ILE A 106 -6.90 3.88 5.62
CA ILE A 106 -6.77 4.92 4.59
C ILE A 106 -6.66 6.31 5.22
N SER A 107 -7.60 6.67 6.10
CA SER A 107 -7.77 8.06 6.58
C SER A 107 -6.91 8.40 7.79
N TRP A 108 -6.50 7.40 8.57
CA TRP A 108 -5.71 7.60 9.78
C TRP A 108 -4.29 7.07 9.63
N SER A 109 -4.09 5.79 9.31
CA SER A 109 -2.72 5.26 9.22
C SER A 109 -1.94 5.83 8.03
N GLU A 110 -2.51 5.73 6.83
CA GLU A 110 -1.83 6.06 5.57
C GLU A 110 -1.84 7.55 5.26
N ALA A 111 -2.78 8.30 5.85
CA ALA A 111 -2.82 9.74 5.73
C ALA A 111 -2.14 10.44 6.92
N VAL A 112 -2.62 10.25 8.14
CA VAL A 112 -2.16 11.01 9.32
C VAL A 112 -0.85 10.44 9.87
N LEU A 113 -0.84 9.18 10.31
CA LEU A 113 0.34 8.58 10.95
C LEU A 113 1.53 8.50 9.98
N PHE A 114 1.28 8.20 8.71
CA PHE A 114 2.33 8.19 7.70
C PHE A 114 2.98 9.57 7.54
N ARG A 115 2.20 10.66 7.50
CA ARG A 115 2.76 12.02 7.42
C ARG A 115 3.55 12.39 8.67
N LEU A 116 3.10 11.96 9.86
CA LEU A 116 3.85 12.15 11.11
C LEU A 116 5.17 11.35 11.09
N GLY A 117 5.15 10.12 10.59
CA GLY A 117 6.34 9.32 10.34
C GLY A 117 7.28 10.00 9.34
N ALA A 118 6.77 10.50 8.21
CA ALA A 118 7.57 11.21 7.22
C ALA A 118 8.19 12.51 7.77
N GLY A 119 7.54 13.15 8.75
CA GLY A 119 8.10 14.29 9.48
C GLY A 119 9.43 13.99 10.21
N HIS A 120 9.79 12.71 10.37
CA HIS A 120 11.04 12.25 10.97
C HIS A 120 12.19 12.08 9.95
N LEU A 121 11.96 12.37 8.66
CA LEU A 121 12.98 12.30 7.60
C LEU A 121 14.06 13.39 7.68
N PHE A 122 13.93 14.36 8.57
CA PHE A 122 14.88 15.49 8.71
C PHE A 122 16.32 15.07 9.06
N GLN A 123 16.55 13.84 9.54
CA GLN A 123 17.91 13.29 9.75
C GLN A 123 18.32 12.24 8.72
N ALA A 124 17.45 11.90 7.76
CA ALA A 124 17.77 10.91 6.76
C ALA A 124 18.77 11.48 5.74
N PRO A 125 19.81 10.72 5.33
CA PRO A 125 20.77 11.16 4.32
C PRO A 125 20.15 11.08 2.91
N LEU A 126 19.24 12.00 2.60
CA LEU A 126 18.54 12.06 1.32
C LEU A 126 19.42 12.69 0.24
N ASN A 127 19.62 11.98 -0.88
CA ASN A 127 20.37 12.53 -2.00
C ASN A 127 19.55 13.57 -2.80
N LYS A 128 20.23 14.40 -3.59
CA LYS A 128 19.60 15.48 -4.38
C LYS A 128 18.51 14.95 -5.33
N GLN A 129 18.75 13.82 -5.98
CA GLN A 129 17.79 13.21 -6.92
C GLN A 129 16.48 12.84 -6.22
N PHE A 130 16.56 12.28 -5.01
CA PHE A 130 15.40 11.95 -4.21
C PHE A 130 14.63 13.20 -3.79
N ILE A 131 15.32 14.24 -3.34
CA ILE A 131 14.68 15.52 -2.96
C ILE A 131 13.92 16.12 -4.15
N GLU A 132 14.52 16.16 -5.33
CA GLU A 132 13.86 16.67 -6.54
C GLU A 132 12.67 15.80 -6.98
N ASP A 133 12.78 14.48 -6.93
CA ASP A 133 11.65 13.57 -7.20
C ASP A 133 10.49 13.83 -6.22
N ARG A 134 10.80 14.07 -4.93
CA ARG A 134 9.77 14.34 -3.91
C ARG A 134 9.11 15.70 -4.05
N LYS A 135 9.83 16.73 -4.50
CA LYS A 135 9.22 18.02 -4.86
C LYS A 135 8.21 17.87 -6.01
N GLN A 136 8.52 17.04 -7.01
CA GLN A 136 7.57 16.73 -8.09
C GLN A 136 6.43 15.82 -7.62
N PHE A 137 6.68 14.96 -6.65
CA PHE A 137 5.68 14.08 -6.05
C PHE A 137 4.67 14.87 -5.20
N MET A 138 5.12 15.91 -4.49
CA MET A 138 4.29 16.78 -3.67
C MET A 138 4.57 18.26 -4.00
N PRO A 139 4.02 18.77 -5.13
CA PRO A 139 4.19 20.17 -5.48
C PRO A 139 3.77 21.10 -4.34
N GLY A 140 4.59 22.11 -4.05
CA GLY A 140 4.36 23.05 -2.94
C GLY A 140 4.85 22.58 -1.56
N THR A 141 5.39 21.37 -1.43
CA THR A 141 6.01 20.90 -0.18
C THR A 141 7.51 21.14 -0.19
N SER A 142 8.03 21.79 0.86
CA SER A 142 9.48 21.92 1.06
C SER A 142 10.05 20.62 1.65
N PHE A 143 11.13 20.13 1.05
CA PHE A 143 11.97 19.03 1.54
C PHE A 143 13.34 19.54 2.01
N ASP A 144 13.40 20.82 2.40
CA ASP A 144 14.57 21.40 3.04
C ASP A 144 14.73 20.86 4.46
N SER A 145 15.96 20.44 4.81
CA SER A 145 16.25 19.77 6.08
C SER A 145 15.97 20.65 7.29
N GLU A 146 16.37 21.93 7.24
CA GLU A 146 16.17 22.86 8.36
C GLU A 146 14.69 23.21 8.53
N ALA A 147 13.95 23.41 7.43
CA ALA A 147 12.52 23.62 7.48
C ALA A 147 11.76 22.39 8.04
N MET A 148 12.19 21.16 7.72
CA MET A 148 11.62 19.94 8.29
C MET A 148 11.96 19.84 9.78
N LYS A 149 13.22 20.10 10.16
CA LYS A 149 13.69 20.10 11.55
C LYS A 149 12.92 21.10 12.41
N ALA A 150 12.64 22.29 11.90
CA ALA A 150 11.84 23.31 12.59
C ALA A 150 10.39 22.85 12.87
N LYS A 151 9.85 21.92 12.08
CA LYS A 151 8.51 21.34 12.29
C LYS A 151 8.47 20.17 13.25
N VAL A 152 9.62 19.65 13.71
CA VAL A 152 9.71 18.49 14.61
C VAL A 152 8.89 18.67 15.89
N PRO A 153 8.89 19.83 16.59
CA PRO A 153 8.03 20.02 17.76
C PRO A 153 6.54 19.82 17.46
N PHE A 154 6.05 20.32 16.33
CA PHE A 154 4.67 20.10 15.89
C PHE A 154 4.41 18.61 15.58
N VAL A 155 5.29 17.97 14.81
CA VAL A 155 5.19 16.53 14.48
C VAL A 155 5.09 15.70 15.76
N ARG A 156 5.93 16.00 16.76
CA ARG A 156 5.95 15.31 18.05
C ARG A 156 4.68 15.56 18.86
N SER A 157 4.20 16.81 18.92
CA SER A 157 2.93 17.15 19.57
C SER A 157 1.75 16.37 18.98
N GLN A 158 1.68 16.28 17.65
CA GLN A 158 0.63 15.50 16.99
C GLN A 158 0.81 13.99 17.20
N LEU A 159 2.05 13.50 17.23
CA LEU A 159 2.33 12.09 17.50
C LEU A 159 1.89 11.69 18.92
N VAL A 160 2.12 12.53 19.93
CA VAL A 160 1.62 12.32 21.30
C VAL A 160 0.12 12.07 21.32
N ALA A 161 -0.67 12.91 20.63
CA ALA A 161 -2.13 12.73 20.57
C ALA A 161 -2.54 11.40 19.94
N ASN A 162 -1.85 10.98 18.87
CA ASN A 162 -2.16 9.74 18.17
C ASN A 162 -1.73 8.49 18.96
N LEU A 163 -0.56 8.52 19.61
CA LEU A 163 -0.11 7.44 20.48
C LEU A 163 -1.01 7.31 21.71
N GLN A 164 -1.47 8.44 22.28
CA GLN A 164 -2.43 8.43 23.38
C GLN A 164 -3.76 7.76 23.00
N THR A 165 -4.22 7.93 21.76
CA THR A 165 -5.41 7.24 21.25
C THR A 165 -5.21 5.72 21.22
N ILE A 166 -4.08 5.25 20.68
CA ILE A 166 -3.76 3.80 20.64
C ILE A 166 -3.61 3.25 22.06
N GLU A 167 -2.88 3.97 22.92
CA GLU A 167 -2.64 3.60 24.32
C GLU A 167 -3.96 3.43 25.09
N ARG A 168 -4.88 4.40 24.96
CA ARG A 168 -6.19 4.36 25.61
C ARG A 168 -7.03 3.20 25.09
N HIS A 169 -7.07 3.01 23.77
CA HIS A 169 -7.79 1.89 23.17
C HIS A 169 -7.28 0.54 23.71
N LEU A 170 -5.96 0.33 23.74
CA LEU A 170 -5.36 -0.90 24.29
C LEU A 170 -5.63 -1.07 25.80
N GLN A 171 -5.72 0.03 26.55
CA GLN A 171 -6.11 0.01 27.96
C GLN A 171 -7.58 -0.44 28.13
N GLU A 172 -8.50 0.09 27.32
CA GLU A 172 -9.92 -0.26 27.33
C GLU A 172 -10.18 -1.72 26.94
N GLN A 173 -9.31 -2.31 26.10
CA GLN A 173 -9.37 -3.71 25.69
C GLN A 173 -8.80 -4.71 26.74
N GLN A 174 -8.54 -4.25 27.98
CA GLN A 174 -8.17 -5.06 29.16
C GLN A 174 -7.11 -6.16 28.94
N GLY A 175 -6.07 -5.86 28.16
CA GLY A 175 -4.94 -6.79 27.96
C GLY A 175 -5.01 -7.65 26.69
N SER A 176 -5.92 -7.33 25.76
CA SER A 176 -5.89 -7.88 24.40
C SER A 176 -4.51 -7.75 23.75
N LYS A 177 -4.06 -8.80 23.05
CA LYS A 177 -2.74 -8.81 22.39
C LYS A 177 -2.61 -7.82 21.23
N PHE A 178 -3.70 -7.62 20.48
CA PHE A 178 -3.80 -6.79 19.27
C PHE A 178 -4.98 -5.81 19.38
N LEU A 179 -5.10 -4.88 18.43
CA LEU A 179 -6.09 -3.79 18.48
C LEU A 179 -7.54 -4.29 18.58
N PHE A 180 -7.83 -5.51 18.11
CA PHE A 180 -9.19 -6.08 18.13
C PHE A 180 -9.28 -7.40 18.91
N GLY A 181 -8.30 -7.71 19.77
CA GLY A 181 -8.33 -8.92 20.59
C GLY A 181 -7.08 -9.79 20.44
N GLU A 182 -7.26 -11.10 20.39
CA GLU A 182 -6.15 -12.08 20.47
C GLU A 182 -5.42 -12.35 19.17
N THR A 183 -5.95 -11.87 18.04
CA THR A 183 -5.46 -12.19 16.70
C THR A 183 -5.28 -10.93 15.88
N VAL A 184 -4.20 -10.87 15.10
CA VAL A 184 -3.90 -9.75 14.18
C VAL A 184 -5.07 -9.50 13.21
N GLN A 185 -5.36 -8.24 12.95
CA GLN A 185 -6.27 -7.80 11.89
C GLN A 185 -5.64 -6.75 10.99
N TYR A 186 -6.36 -6.36 9.93
CA TYR A 186 -5.84 -5.46 8.90
C TYR A 186 -5.34 -4.13 9.45
N LEU A 187 -6.06 -3.55 10.41
CA LEU A 187 -5.68 -2.27 10.99
C LEU A 187 -4.42 -2.38 11.87
N ASP A 188 -4.17 -3.51 12.53
CA ASP A 188 -2.93 -3.74 13.26
C ASP A 188 -1.71 -3.55 12.34
N LEU A 189 -1.72 -4.26 11.21
CA LEU A 189 -0.62 -4.23 10.24
C LEU A 189 -0.50 -2.88 9.54
N SER A 190 -1.64 -2.21 9.31
CA SER A 190 -1.68 -0.89 8.70
C SER A 190 -1.11 0.19 9.62
N VAL A 191 -1.47 0.22 10.91
CA VAL A 191 -0.94 1.19 11.89
C VAL A 191 0.52 0.88 12.22
N TYR A 192 0.86 -0.41 12.36
CA TYR A 192 2.22 -0.88 12.63
C TYR A 192 3.22 -0.34 11.60
N MET A 193 2.87 -0.32 10.31
CA MET A 193 3.72 0.17 9.22
C MET A 193 4.40 1.51 9.54
N SER A 194 3.61 2.55 9.85
CA SER A 194 4.13 3.91 10.04
C SER A 194 4.96 4.05 11.31
N LEU A 195 4.51 3.45 12.42
CA LEU A 195 5.20 3.54 13.70
C LEU A 195 6.50 2.72 13.71
N ASN A 196 6.47 1.52 13.13
CA ASN A 196 7.67 0.70 12.97
C ASN A 196 8.69 1.33 12.03
N TRP A 197 8.25 2.05 11.00
CA TRP A 197 9.15 2.80 10.11
C TRP A 197 9.98 3.83 10.90
N VAL A 198 9.34 4.55 11.84
CA VAL A 198 10.03 5.47 12.76
C VAL A 198 11.03 4.71 13.65
N GLN A 199 10.63 3.61 14.29
CA GLN A 199 11.50 2.86 15.21
C GLN A 199 12.70 2.18 14.54
N THR A 200 12.61 1.80 13.26
CA THR A 200 13.58 0.89 12.64
C THR A 200 14.41 1.50 11.53
N GLN A 201 13.80 2.30 10.65
CA GLN A 201 14.47 2.87 9.49
C GLN A 201 14.86 4.33 9.75
N LEU A 202 13.98 5.12 10.36
CA LEU A 202 14.25 6.54 10.62
C LEU A 202 15.08 6.75 11.89
N ARG A 203 14.73 6.07 12.99
CA ARG A 203 15.49 6.05 14.26
C ARG A 203 15.70 7.43 14.90
N THR A 204 14.64 8.24 14.94
CA THR A 204 14.69 9.63 15.43
C THR A 204 13.63 9.97 16.48
N GLY A 205 12.80 9.00 16.88
CA GLY A 205 11.68 9.19 17.80
C GLY A 205 11.94 8.72 19.23
N ASP A 206 13.18 8.76 19.72
CA ASP A 206 13.65 7.87 20.81
C ASP A 206 12.85 7.90 22.12
N ASP A 207 12.20 9.01 22.45
CA ASP A 207 11.43 9.20 23.67
C ASP A 207 9.95 8.77 23.56
N LEU A 208 9.38 8.73 22.34
CA LEU A 208 7.98 8.34 22.09
C LEU A 208 7.90 6.98 21.38
N LEU A 209 8.78 6.77 20.40
CA LEU A 209 8.95 5.60 19.54
C LEU A 209 10.44 5.21 19.54
N PRO A 210 10.95 4.69 20.67
CA PRO A 210 12.35 4.28 20.82
C PRO A 210 12.86 3.41 19.68
N THR A 211 14.10 3.66 19.27
CA THR A 211 14.78 2.85 18.25
C THR A 211 14.86 1.37 18.64
N VAL A 212 14.47 0.50 17.72
CA VAL A 212 14.50 -0.96 17.89
C VAL A 212 15.57 -1.59 17.01
N THR A 213 16.43 -2.38 17.64
CA THR A 213 17.46 -3.23 17.02
C THR A 213 17.33 -4.66 17.53
N ALA A 214 18.07 -5.60 16.95
CA ALA A 214 18.13 -6.97 17.46
C ALA A 214 18.50 -7.06 18.96
N LYS A 215 19.25 -6.08 19.48
CA LYS A 215 19.65 -6.02 20.90
C LYS A 215 18.60 -5.39 21.81
N THR A 216 17.71 -4.56 21.27
CA THR A 216 16.74 -3.77 22.05
C THR A 216 15.28 -4.19 21.84
N ALA A 217 15.04 -5.27 21.08
CA ALA A 217 13.70 -5.76 20.76
C ALA A 217 12.88 -6.20 21.99
N LYS A 218 13.54 -6.58 23.09
CA LYS A 218 12.92 -7.03 24.35
C LYS A 218 13.31 -6.12 25.52
N GLN A 219 13.15 -4.81 25.35
CA GLN A 219 13.41 -3.84 26.41
C GLN A 219 12.19 -3.62 27.30
N ASP A 220 12.42 -3.08 28.49
CA ASP A 220 11.35 -2.63 29.38
C ASP A 220 10.64 -1.42 28.77
N TRP A 221 9.39 -1.61 28.35
CA TRP A 221 8.56 -0.58 27.75
C TRP A 221 7.90 0.35 28.79
N SER A 222 7.85 -0.06 30.07
CA SER A 222 7.19 0.68 31.16
C SER A 222 7.84 2.04 31.46
N LYS A 223 9.09 2.23 31.03
CA LYS A 223 9.84 3.49 31.17
C LYS A 223 9.44 4.58 30.16
N TYR A 224 8.58 4.27 29.19
CA TYR A 224 8.14 5.21 28.15
C TYR A 224 6.71 5.71 28.39
N PRO A 225 6.30 6.85 27.79
CA PRO A 225 4.97 7.42 28.02
C PRO A 225 3.80 6.56 27.49
N PHE A 226 4.04 5.67 26.52
CA PHE A 226 3.02 4.86 25.86
C PHE A 226 3.37 3.36 25.88
N PRO A 227 3.49 2.75 27.07
CA PRO A 227 4.03 1.41 27.22
C PRO A 227 3.19 0.34 26.51
N ARG A 228 1.85 0.43 26.53
CA ARG A 228 0.98 -0.58 25.90
C ARG A 228 1.10 -0.52 24.38
N THR A 229 1.20 0.69 23.83
CA THR A 229 1.42 0.90 22.39
C THR A 229 2.75 0.29 21.95
N LEU A 230 3.81 0.47 22.74
CA LEU A 230 5.12 -0.10 22.43
C LEU A 230 5.17 -1.62 22.59
N GLU A 231 4.51 -2.16 23.62
CA GLU A 231 4.31 -3.61 23.77
C GLU A 231 3.53 -4.19 22.59
N TRP A 232 2.46 -3.54 22.16
CA TRP A 232 1.68 -3.94 20.98
C TRP A 232 2.54 -3.93 19.71
N LEU A 233 3.34 -2.88 19.47
CA LEU A 233 4.29 -2.86 18.35
C LEU A 233 5.29 -4.01 18.40
N ALA A 234 5.79 -4.35 19.60
CA ALA A 234 6.69 -5.48 19.78
C ALA A 234 5.99 -6.82 19.49
N ARG A 235 4.74 -7.01 19.92
CA ARG A 235 3.93 -8.20 19.63
C ARG A 235 3.67 -8.36 18.13
N VAL A 236 3.32 -7.28 17.43
CA VAL A 236 3.12 -7.32 15.96
C VAL A 236 4.43 -7.69 15.25
N ARG A 237 5.56 -7.15 15.70
CA ARG A 237 6.88 -7.51 15.15
C ARG A 237 7.23 -8.99 15.36
N GLU A 238 7.06 -9.50 16.57
CA GLU A 238 7.30 -10.92 16.89
C GLU A 238 6.38 -11.83 16.07
N TYR A 239 5.11 -11.46 15.95
CA TYR A 239 4.15 -12.16 15.09
C TYR A 239 4.67 -12.25 13.64
N LEU A 240 5.09 -11.13 13.05
CA LEU A 240 5.58 -11.08 11.67
C LEU A 240 6.89 -11.85 11.49
N GLU A 241 7.80 -11.82 12.46
CA GLU A 241 9.04 -12.60 12.42
C GLU A 241 8.78 -14.10 12.34
N GLN A 242 7.77 -14.60 13.05
CA GLN A 242 7.37 -16.01 13.03
C GLN A 242 6.69 -16.43 11.71
N HIS A 243 6.12 -15.48 10.98
CA HIS A 243 5.36 -15.72 9.74
C HIS A 243 6.12 -15.30 8.48
N ARG A 244 7.39 -14.91 8.62
CA ARG A 244 8.15 -14.26 7.56
C ARG A 244 8.31 -15.16 6.33
N VAL A 245 7.90 -14.65 5.18
CA VAL A 245 8.09 -15.30 3.87
C VAL A 245 9.21 -14.59 3.11
N LYS A 246 10.18 -15.36 2.61
CA LYS A 246 11.25 -14.82 1.75
C LYS A 246 10.76 -14.76 0.31
N PRO A 247 10.80 -13.60 -0.37
CA PRO A 247 10.44 -13.53 -1.77
C PRO A 247 11.48 -14.22 -2.65
N VAL A 248 11.02 -14.74 -3.79
CA VAL A 248 11.88 -15.03 -4.93
C VAL A 248 12.04 -13.75 -5.75
N LYS A 249 13.18 -13.57 -6.44
CA LYS A 249 13.40 -12.42 -7.31
C LYS A 249 13.30 -12.82 -8.78
N LEU A 250 12.63 -12.01 -9.58
CA LEU A 250 12.67 -12.07 -11.04
C LEU A 250 13.20 -10.76 -11.61
N THR A 251 13.75 -10.82 -12.83
CA THR A 251 13.97 -9.59 -13.60
C THR A 251 12.64 -8.97 -14.01
N ALA A 252 12.68 -7.69 -14.37
CA ALA A 252 11.49 -6.97 -14.82
C ALA A 252 10.85 -7.63 -16.06
N GLU A 253 11.68 -8.12 -16.99
CA GLU A 253 11.26 -8.76 -18.24
C GLU A 253 10.59 -10.11 -17.97
N GLN A 254 11.21 -10.95 -17.13
CA GLN A 254 10.65 -12.25 -16.75
C GLN A 254 9.31 -12.09 -16.02
N ALA A 255 9.23 -11.14 -15.08
CA ALA A 255 8.01 -10.87 -14.36
C ALA A 255 6.91 -10.34 -15.28
N ALA A 256 7.24 -9.43 -16.20
CA ALA A 256 6.27 -8.92 -17.17
C ALA A 256 5.75 -10.02 -18.11
N GLU A 257 6.61 -10.93 -18.56
CA GLU A 257 6.20 -12.08 -19.34
C GLU A 257 5.19 -12.96 -18.59
N VAL A 258 5.50 -13.32 -17.34
CA VAL A 258 4.61 -14.13 -16.49
C VAL A 258 3.28 -13.44 -16.25
N ILE A 259 3.28 -12.14 -15.91
CA ILE A 259 2.06 -11.35 -15.68
C ILE A 259 1.19 -11.35 -16.93
N LEU A 260 1.78 -11.10 -18.10
CA LEU A 260 1.02 -10.99 -19.35
C LEU A 260 0.48 -12.34 -19.82
N GLN A 261 1.21 -13.45 -19.59
CA GLN A 261 0.73 -14.81 -19.85
C GLN A 261 -0.47 -15.15 -18.95
N GLN A 262 -0.39 -14.84 -17.66
CA GLN A 262 -1.50 -15.03 -16.72
C GLN A 262 -2.70 -14.15 -17.09
N ALA A 263 -2.46 -12.87 -17.41
CA ALA A 263 -3.51 -11.95 -17.81
C ALA A 263 -4.22 -12.43 -19.08
N GLU A 264 -3.49 -12.91 -20.08
CA GLU A 264 -4.08 -13.40 -21.33
C GLU A 264 -5.05 -14.56 -21.12
N LYS A 265 -4.77 -15.44 -20.16
CA LYS A 265 -5.61 -16.60 -19.83
C LYS A 265 -6.97 -16.20 -19.25
N ASP A 266 -6.99 -15.29 -18.28
CA ASP A 266 -8.17 -15.04 -17.46
C ASP A 266 -8.82 -13.66 -17.70
N ARG A 267 -8.15 -12.73 -18.42
CA ARG A 267 -8.61 -11.33 -18.59
C ARG A 267 -10.03 -11.25 -19.14
N GLN A 268 -10.35 -12.02 -20.18
CA GLN A 268 -11.67 -11.92 -20.83
C GLN A 268 -12.78 -12.29 -19.84
N GLN A 269 -12.60 -13.39 -19.11
CA GLN A 269 -13.55 -13.83 -18.09
C GLN A 269 -13.72 -12.78 -16.98
N VAL A 270 -12.62 -12.20 -16.50
CA VAL A 270 -12.66 -11.15 -15.47
C VAL A 270 -13.33 -9.89 -16.01
N GLU A 271 -12.97 -9.45 -17.22
CA GLU A 271 -13.54 -8.28 -17.90
C GLU A 271 -15.05 -8.44 -18.09
N ASP A 272 -15.53 -9.61 -18.48
CA ASP A 272 -16.96 -9.90 -18.68
C ASP A 272 -17.76 -9.86 -17.37
N ALA A 273 -17.17 -10.34 -16.27
CA ALA A 273 -17.81 -10.35 -14.96
C ALA A 273 -17.98 -8.94 -14.34
N LEU A 274 -17.11 -8.00 -14.71
CA LEU A 274 -17.18 -6.62 -14.21
C LEU A 274 -18.38 -5.87 -14.75
N LYS A 275 -18.85 -4.86 -14.01
CA LYS A 275 -20.01 -4.04 -14.38
C LYS A 275 -19.73 -2.57 -14.08
N ILE A 276 -20.44 -1.70 -14.79
CA ILE A 276 -20.48 -0.26 -14.52
C ILE A 276 -21.96 0.08 -14.32
N SER A 277 -22.29 0.62 -13.15
CA SER A 277 -23.68 1.02 -12.85
C SER A 277 -24.02 2.33 -13.55
N LYS A 278 -25.15 2.37 -14.27
CA LYS A 278 -25.69 3.62 -14.84
C LYS A 278 -26.16 4.61 -13.76
N ASP A 279 -26.41 4.11 -12.56
CA ASP A 279 -26.79 4.91 -11.41
C ASP A 279 -25.60 5.50 -10.64
N ASP A 280 -24.37 5.16 -11.05
CA ASP A 280 -23.17 5.65 -10.40
C ASP A 280 -23.10 7.20 -10.46
N PRO A 281 -22.69 7.87 -9.36
CA PRO A 281 -22.57 9.33 -9.35
C PRO A 281 -21.72 9.91 -10.49
N LEU A 282 -20.65 9.22 -10.90
CA LEU A 282 -19.78 9.70 -11.98
C LEU A 282 -20.46 9.61 -13.36
N VAL A 283 -21.33 8.61 -13.54
CA VAL A 283 -22.13 8.46 -14.76
C VAL A 283 -23.24 9.50 -14.80
N LYS A 284 -23.96 9.68 -13.68
CA LYS A 284 -25.03 10.70 -13.56
C LYS A 284 -24.50 12.12 -13.74
N ALA A 285 -23.29 12.40 -13.29
CA ALA A 285 -22.63 13.68 -13.49
C ALA A 285 -22.06 13.87 -14.91
N GLY A 286 -22.10 12.86 -15.77
CA GLY A 286 -21.54 12.89 -17.12
C GLY A 286 -20.01 12.89 -17.17
N TRP A 287 -19.33 12.52 -16.08
CA TRP A 287 -17.86 12.47 -16.04
C TRP A 287 -17.32 11.24 -16.78
N ILE A 288 -18.13 10.20 -16.86
CA ILE A 288 -17.94 8.99 -17.67
C ILE A 288 -19.27 8.58 -18.30
N SER A 289 -19.25 7.78 -19.36
CA SER A 289 -20.46 7.37 -20.10
C SER A 289 -21.27 6.27 -19.42
N GLY A 290 -20.66 5.52 -18.50
CA GLY A 290 -21.25 4.31 -17.92
C GLY A 290 -21.10 3.06 -18.79
N GLU A 291 -20.44 3.16 -19.95
CA GLU A 291 -20.24 2.05 -20.88
C GLU A 291 -18.80 1.52 -20.80
N LYS A 292 -18.63 0.20 -20.89
CA LYS A 292 -17.30 -0.42 -20.95
C LYS A 292 -16.56 0.02 -22.22
N GLY A 293 -15.25 0.11 -22.14
CA GLY A 293 -14.39 0.46 -23.27
C GLY A 293 -14.11 1.97 -23.42
N GLN A 294 -14.83 2.84 -22.70
CA GLN A 294 -14.57 4.27 -22.71
C GLN A 294 -13.14 4.55 -22.21
N LYS A 295 -12.39 5.39 -22.92
CA LYS A 295 -11.06 5.83 -22.46
C LYS A 295 -11.20 6.76 -21.27
N VAL A 296 -10.50 6.44 -20.19
CA VAL A 296 -10.50 7.21 -18.96
C VAL A 296 -9.08 7.43 -18.45
N SER A 297 -8.95 8.41 -17.56
CA SER A 297 -7.80 8.60 -16.68
C SER A 297 -8.20 8.30 -15.24
N VAL A 298 -7.30 7.63 -14.52
CA VAL A 298 -7.43 7.36 -13.07
C VAL A 298 -6.22 7.97 -12.37
N THR A 299 -6.45 8.95 -11.49
CA THR A 299 -5.38 9.81 -10.94
C THR A 299 -5.52 9.96 -9.43
N PRO A 300 -4.45 9.77 -8.63
CA PRO A 300 -4.49 10.11 -7.21
C PRO A 300 -4.87 11.58 -6.98
N VAL A 301 -5.69 11.84 -5.97
CA VAL A 301 -6.15 13.22 -5.66
C VAL A 301 -5.22 13.97 -4.71
N ASP A 302 -4.31 13.28 -4.05
CA ASP A 302 -3.45 13.81 -3.00
C ASP A 302 -2.04 14.08 -3.54
N THR A 303 -1.19 13.05 -3.69
CA THR A 303 0.23 13.18 -4.07
C THR A 303 0.58 12.33 -5.29
N GLY A 304 1.67 12.64 -5.99
CA GLY A 304 2.11 11.84 -7.13
C GLY A 304 1.05 11.72 -8.22
N ARG A 305 0.34 12.82 -8.51
CA ARG A 305 -0.84 12.92 -9.38
C ARG A 305 -0.50 12.71 -10.86
N VAL A 306 0.04 11.55 -11.20
CA VAL A 306 0.29 11.11 -12.57
C VAL A 306 -0.87 10.20 -13.00
N PRO A 307 -1.58 10.54 -14.08
CA PRO A 307 -2.72 9.76 -14.53
C PRO A 307 -2.27 8.39 -15.05
N GLN A 308 -3.00 7.34 -14.67
CA GLN A 308 -3.03 6.10 -15.43
C GLN A 308 -4.12 6.20 -16.49
N LEU A 309 -3.77 5.93 -17.74
CA LEU A 309 -4.74 5.86 -18.83
C LEU A 309 -5.14 4.40 -19.11
N GLY A 310 -6.39 4.21 -19.53
CA GLY A 310 -6.91 2.91 -19.93
C GLY A 310 -8.37 3.00 -20.39
N GLN A 311 -8.97 1.85 -20.68
CA GLN A 311 -10.39 1.75 -20.97
C GLN A 311 -11.15 1.26 -19.74
N ILE A 312 -12.16 1.97 -19.28
CA ILE A 312 -12.94 1.54 -18.12
C ILE A 312 -13.71 0.26 -18.45
N VAL A 313 -13.63 -0.74 -17.56
CA VAL A 313 -14.31 -2.03 -17.73
C VAL A 313 -15.11 -2.44 -16.49
N GLY A 314 -14.85 -1.82 -15.34
CA GLY A 314 -15.61 -2.01 -14.10
C GLY A 314 -15.58 -0.77 -13.22
N LEU A 315 -16.69 -0.51 -12.53
CA LEU A 315 -16.81 0.53 -11.51
C LEU A 315 -17.87 0.12 -10.49
N ASP A 316 -17.47 0.04 -9.23
CA ASP A 316 -18.35 -0.22 -8.10
C ASP A 316 -18.13 0.77 -6.96
N ALA A 317 -18.73 0.51 -5.80
CA ALA A 317 -18.64 1.38 -4.63
C ALA A 317 -17.20 1.49 -4.07
N ALA A 318 -16.35 0.50 -4.31
CA ALA A 318 -15.02 0.39 -3.70
C ALA A 318 -13.87 0.61 -4.70
N SER A 319 -14.08 0.35 -5.99
CA SER A 319 -12.99 0.27 -6.96
C SER A 319 -13.39 0.65 -8.39
N VAL A 320 -12.38 0.97 -9.18
CA VAL A 320 -12.46 1.11 -10.64
C VAL A 320 -11.44 0.18 -11.28
N THR A 321 -11.84 -0.52 -12.34
CA THR A 321 -10.95 -1.37 -13.11
C THR A 321 -10.88 -0.87 -14.55
N ILE A 322 -9.65 -0.68 -15.03
CA ILE A 322 -9.37 -0.26 -16.39
C ILE A 322 -8.53 -1.31 -17.11
N LYS A 323 -8.81 -1.52 -18.41
CA LYS A 323 -7.95 -2.27 -19.32
C LYS A 323 -6.82 -1.36 -19.78
N VAL A 324 -5.59 -1.75 -19.45
CA VAL A 324 -4.36 -1.03 -19.78
C VAL A 324 -3.71 -1.70 -20.99
N GLY A 325 -3.45 -0.91 -22.03
CA GLY A 325 -2.72 -1.36 -23.21
C GLY A 325 -1.23 -1.51 -22.92
N VAL A 326 -0.64 -2.59 -23.42
CA VAL A 326 0.77 -2.94 -23.26
C VAL A 326 1.41 -3.04 -24.65
N PRO A 327 2.70 -2.71 -24.84
CA PRO A 327 3.36 -2.87 -26.13
C PRO A 327 3.23 -4.29 -26.70
N GLY A 328 3.19 -4.39 -28.03
CA GLY A 328 2.96 -5.66 -28.71
C GLY A 328 1.50 -6.10 -28.76
N GLY A 329 0.54 -5.19 -28.53
CA GLY A 329 -0.90 -5.45 -28.65
C GLY A 329 -1.50 -6.23 -27.46
N LYS A 330 -0.72 -6.45 -26.41
CA LYS A 330 -1.17 -7.11 -25.18
C LYS A 330 -1.94 -6.12 -24.29
N ALA A 331 -2.66 -6.65 -23.30
CA ALA A 331 -3.37 -5.84 -22.32
C ALA A 331 -3.54 -6.59 -21.00
N LEU A 332 -3.59 -5.84 -19.90
CA LEU A 332 -3.91 -6.34 -18.56
C LEU A 332 -5.01 -5.48 -17.94
N LEU A 333 -5.68 -5.98 -16.90
CA LEU A 333 -6.59 -5.16 -16.11
C LEU A 333 -5.85 -4.60 -14.90
N ALA A 334 -6.06 -3.31 -14.64
CA ALA A 334 -5.54 -2.61 -13.48
C ALA A 334 -6.71 -2.09 -12.65
N THR A 335 -6.81 -2.55 -11.41
CA THR A 335 -7.84 -2.15 -10.44
C THR A 335 -7.26 -1.15 -9.45
N PHE A 336 -7.94 -0.04 -9.27
CA PHE A 336 -7.62 1.04 -8.36
C PHE A 336 -8.73 1.15 -7.30
N PRO A 337 -8.42 1.56 -6.05
CA PRO A 337 -9.48 1.94 -5.13
C PRO A 337 -10.18 3.19 -5.67
N ARG A 338 -11.47 3.30 -5.39
CA ARG A 338 -12.26 4.50 -5.73
C ARG A 338 -11.91 5.66 -4.79
N ALA A 339 -11.69 5.36 -3.51
CA ALA A 339 -11.30 6.35 -2.52
C ALA A 339 -9.94 6.97 -2.89
N ASN A 340 -9.86 8.30 -2.85
CA ASN A 340 -8.65 9.10 -3.17
C ASN A 340 -8.17 9.03 -4.62
N PHE A 341 -9.03 8.61 -5.56
CA PHE A 341 -8.75 8.66 -6.99
C PHE A 341 -9.83 9.45 -7.74
N ASP A 342 -9.37 10.34 -8.63
CA ASP A 342 -10.19 11.02 -9.63
C ASP A 342 -10.27 10.13 -10.88
N ILE A 343 -11.48 9.93 -11.39
CA ILE A 343 -11.77 9.09 -12.54
C ILE A 343 -12.53 9.94 -13.56
N ARG A 344 -11.94 10.14 -14.74
CA ARG A 344 -12.54 10.99 -15.79
C ARG A 344 -12.37 10.41 -17.16
N ALA A 345 -13.37 10.63 -18.03
CA ALA A 345 -13.20 10.44 -19.46
C ALA A 345 -11.97 11.22 -19.97
N GLN A 346 -11.17 10.59 -20.84
CA GLN A 346 -9.98 11.24 -21.40
C GLN A 346 -10.32 12.50 -22.21
N ASP A 347 -11.51 12.53 -22.81
CA ASP A 347 -12.04 13.66 -23.59
C ASP A 347 -12.91 14.61 -22.74
N GLY A 348 -13.00 14.38 -21.42
CA GLY A 348 -13.75 15.23 -20.49
C GLY A 348 -12.99 16.50 -20.12
N ALA A 349 -13.73 17.58 -19.84
CA ALA A 349 -13.13 18.86 -19.42
C ALA A 349 -12.23 18.67 -18.18
N LYS A 350 -10.97 19.14 -18.29
CA LYS A 350 -10.07 19.29 -17.14
C LYS A 350 -10.63 20.43 -16.27
N LEU A 351 -10.78 20.19 -14.96
CA LEU A 351 -11.12 21.25 -14.00
C LEU A 351 -9.88 22.07 -13.65
#